data_AF-A0ABD4BFN0-F1
#
_entry.id   AF-A0ABD4BFN0-F1
#
_cell.length_a   1.000
_cell.length_b   1.000
_cell.length_c   1.000
_cell.angle_alpha   90.00
_cell.angle_beta   90.00
_cell.angle_gamma   90.00
#
_symmetry.space_group_name_H-M   'P 1'
#
loop_
_entity.id
_entity.type
_entity.pdbx_description
1 polymer ?
#
loop_
_entity_poly.entity_id
_entity_poly.type
_entity_poly.pdbx_seq_one_letter_code
_entity_poly.pdbx_strand_id
1 'polypeptide(L)'
;MTQLLRTQAQEHVYDIEKLYLNAANNVCQFIYIENQYFRWGPLAEKIKQIAERQTSWGRDPAQHNAIHLFVITNDTNDGIGMGTLKTQEMLAQLGRADVIPGVTRLLRIKQIRADAPPKPQPETANDHAGQRKLDEWQAEQGRKTREAENSTVQAQEVPGLKVHVCSLVAPDSPEGQPWMPVYIHSKLMIVDDVFTTHGSANLNTRSMMVDSELNICHEHPAFSRPLRQRLWGMHTNRMGAQDEPELAFKA
;
A
#
# COMPACT_ATOMS: atom_id res chain seq x y z
N MET A 1 -26.42 -10.67 5.79
CA MET A 1 -27.07 -9.42 5.33
C MET A 1 -26.33 -8.94 4.10
N THR A 2 -27.01 -8.31 3.15
CA THR A 2 -26.41 -7.75 1.93
C THR A 2 -26.85 -6.30 1.78
N GLN A 3 -25.93 -5.41 1.42
CA GLN A 3 -26.18 -3.98 1.28
C GLN A 3 -25.54 -3.42 0.00
N LEU A 4 -26.27 -2.55 -0.71
CA LEU A 4 -25.73 -1.73 -1.80
C LEU A 4 -25.19 -0.43 -1.23
N LEU A 5 -24.03 0.01 -1.74
CA LEU A 5 -23.35 1.22 -1.31
C LEU A 5 -22.89 2.01 -2.53
N ARG A 6 -22.89 3.33 -2.42
CA ARG A 6 -22.42 4.19 -3.51
C ARG A 6 -21.50 5.30 -3.01
N THR A 7 -20.65 5.76 -3.93
CA THR A 7 -20.09 7.10 -3.89
C THR A 7 -20.84 7.90 -4.94
N GLN A 8 -21.45 9.03 -4.54
CA GLN A 8 -22.12 9.94 -5.46
C GLN A 8 -21.97 11.36 -4.91
N ALA A 9 -20.91 12.05 -5.34
CA ALA A 9 -20.53 13.36 -4.81
C ALA A 9 -21.62 14.43 -5.02
N GLN A 10 -22.38 14.35 -6.10
CA GLN A 10 -23.48 15.28 -6.41
C GLN A 10 -24.61 15.22 -5.38
N GLU A 11 -24.76 14.08 -4.70
CA GLU A 11 -25.79 13.83 -3.69
C GLU A 11 -25.20 13.81 -2.26
N HIS A 12 -23.91 14.15 -2.11
CA HIS A 12 -23.17 14.06 -0.84
C HIS A 12 -23.19 12.67 -0.19
N VAL A 13 -23.17 11.61 -1.01
CA VAL A 13 -23.16 10.20 -0.54
C VAL A 13 -21.77 9.59 -0.69
N TYR A 14 -21.25 9.03 0.41
CA TYR A 14 -19.88 8.48 0.52
C TYR A 14 -19.90 7.16 1.32
N ASP A 15 -20.85 6.27 1.03
CA ASP A 15 -21.08 5.08 1.86
C ASP A 15 -19.96 4.05 1.72
N ILE A 16 -19.34 3.98 0.54
CA ILE A 16 -18.22 3.08 0.27
C ILE A 16 -17.02 3.43 1.15
N GLU A 17 -16.68 4.72 1.27
CA GLU A 17 -15.61 5.19 2.15
C GLU A 17 -15.84 4.74 3.59
N LYS A 18 -17.04 5.03 4.12
CA LYS A 18 -17.44 4.67 5.49
C LYS A 18 -17.37 3.17 5.72
N LEU A 19 -17.79 2.38 4.72
CA LEU A 19 -17.76 0.93 4.79
C LEU A 19 -16.34 0.38 4.91
N TYR A 20 -15.41 0.83 4.05
CA TYR A 20 -14.02 0.34 4.12
C TYR A 20 -13.39 0.62 5.49
N LEU A 21 -13.61 1.83 6.05
CA LEU A 21 -13.10 2.19 7.37
C LEU A 21 -13.79 1.40 8.49
N ASN A 22 -15.09 1.12 8.37
CA ASN A 22 -15.82 0.32 9.35
C ASN A 22 -15.41 -1.16 9.31
N ALA A 23 -15.26 -1.74 8.12
CA ALA A 23 -14.79 -3.11 7.97
C ALA A 23 -13.37 -3.27 8.53
N ALA A 24 -12.45 -2.35 8.21
CA ALA A 24 -11.11 -2.34 8.79
C ALA A 24 -11.12 -2.14 10.32
N ASN A 25 -12.09 -1.42 10.87
CA ASN A 25 -12.21 -1.24 12.32
C ASN A 25 -12.50 -2.55 13.08
N ASN A 26 -13.13 -3.52 12.42
CA ASN A 26 -13.61 -4.76 13.01
C ASN A 26 -12.74 -5.99 12.68
N VAL A 27 -11.60 -5.81 12.00
CA VAL A 27 -10.70 -6.93 11.69
C VAL A 27 -10.15 -7.57 12.97
N CYS A 28 -10.10 -8.89 12.98
CA CYS A 28 -9.55 -9.71 14.05
C CYS A 28 -8.37 -10.57 13.60
N GLN A 29 -8.26 -10.98 12.35
CA GLN A 29 -7.20 -11.90 11.90
C GLN A 29 -6.55 -11.43 10.61
N PHE A 30 -7.34 -11.09 9.58
CA PHE A 30 -6.80 -10.66 8.31
C PHE A 30 -7.73 -9.76 7.49
N ILE A 31 -7.10 -8.97 6.63
CA ILE A 31 -7.74 -8.26 5.52
C ILE A 31 -7.08 -8.76 4.24
N TYR A 32 -7.88 -9.17 3.27
CA TYR A 32 -7.44 -9.51 1.93
C TYR A 32 -8.04 -8.51 0.94
N ILE A 33 -7.19 -7.87 0.13
CA ILE A 33 -7.58 -6.85 -0.83
C ILE A 33 -7.05 -7.23 -2.22
N GLU A 34 -7.92 -7.24 -3.21
CA GLU A 34 -7.50 -7.14 -4.62
C GLU A 34 -8.00 -5.82 -5.20
N ASN A 35 -7.09 -4.93 -5.58
CA ASN A 35 -7.50 -3.65 -6.14
C ASN A 35 -6.57 -3.17 -7.25
N GLN A 36 -7.18 -2.64 -8.32
CA GLN A 36 -6.44 -2.02 -9.43
C GLN A 36 -5.53 -0.88 -8.96
N TYR A 37 -5.97 -0.10 -7.98
CA TYR A 37 -5.17 0.96 -7.37
C TYR A 37 -5.17 0.81 -5.86
N PHE A 38 -3.97 0.84 -5.27
CA PHE A 38 -3.77 0.80 -3.82
C PHE A 38 -3.09 2.09 -3.34
N ARG A 39 -3.86 3.18 -3.27
CA ARG A 39 -3.35 4.54 -3.06
C ARG A 39 -4.31 5.44 -2.26
N TRP A 40 -4.92 4.88 -1.22
CA TRP A 40 -5.80 5.59 -0.30
C TRP A 40 -5.29 5.50 1.14
N GLY A 41 -4.46 6.47 1.52
CA GLY A 41 -3.80 6.55 2.84
C GLY A 41 -4.72 6.40 4.05
N PRO A 42 -5.94 6.96 4.08
CA PRO A 42 -6.84 6.81 5.24
C PRO A 42 -7.11 5.36 5.66
N LEU A 43 -7.17 4.41 4.71
CA LEU A 43 -7.33 2.99 5.04
C LEU A 43 -6.07 2.42 5.70
N ALA A 44 -4.88 2.74 5.19
CA ALA A 44 -3.62 2.31 5.78
C ALA A 44 -3.47 2.84 7.20
N GLU A 45 -3.76 4.12 7.40
CA GLU A 45 -3.75 4.76 8.72
C GLU A 45 -4.74 4.07 9.68
N LYS A 46 -5.96 3.80 9.23
CA LYS A 46 -6.96 3.08 10.02
C LYS A 46 -6.47 1.70 10.43
N ILE A 47 -5.91 0.90 9.52
CA ILE A 47 -5.46 -0.47 9.82
C ILE A 47 -4.36 -0.46 10.88
N LYS A 48 -3.38 0.46 10.79
CA LYS A 48 -2.32 0.60 11.81
C LYS A 48 -2.89 0.94 13.19
N GLN A 49 -3.80 1.91 13.25
CA GLN A 49 -4.44 2.32 14.49
C GLN A 49 -5.20 1.15 15.14
N ILE A 50 -5.78 0.25 14.34
CA ILE A 50 -6.47 -0.94 14.85
C ILE A 50 -5.47 -1.97 15.39
N ALA A 51 -4.37 -2.22 14.69
CA ALA A 51 -3.30 -3.10 15.18
C ALA A 51 -2.71 -2.61 16.52
N GLU A 52 -2.44 -1.31 16.61
CA GLU A 52 -1.96 -0.66 17.83
C GLU A 52 -3.01 -0.73 18.96
N ARG A 53 -4.28 -0.40 18.65
CA ARG A 53 -5.38 -0.43 19.62
C ARG A 53 -5.64 -1.83 20.17
N GLN A 54 -5.59 -2.86 19.34
CA GLN A 54 -5.76 -4.23 19.81
C GLN A 54 -4.63 -4.62 20.77
N THR A 55 -3.40 -4.22 20.45
CA THR A 55 -2.24 -4.49 21.31
C THR A 55 -2.35 -3.75 22.64
N SER A 56 -2.76 -2.48 22.63
CA SER A 56 -2.94 -1.69 23.85
C SER A 56 -4.11 -2.19 24.72
N TRP A 57 -5.05 -2.94 24.15
CA TRP A 57 -6.16 -3.57 24.86
C TRP A 57 -5.88 -5.02 25.27
N GLY A 58 -4.62 -5.47 25.20
CA GLY A 58 -4.18 -6.76 25.75
C GLY A 58 -4.03 -7.87 24.74
N ARG A 59 -4.21 -7.63 23.43
CA ARG A 59 -3.84 -8.60 22.40
C ARG A 59 -2.32 -8.71 22.35
N ASP A 60 -1.79 -9.88 22.66
CA ASP A 60 -0.40 -10.24 22.36
C ASP A 60 -0.30 -10.84 20.94
N PRO A 61 0.36 -10.18 19.96
CA PRO A 61 0.50 -10.70 18.60
C PRO A 61 1.26 -12.03 18.49
N ALA A 62 2.11 -12.36 19.47
CA ALA A 62 2.84 -13.64 19.49
C ALA A 62 1.95 -14.81 19.95
N GLN A 63 0.92 -14.53 20.75
CA GLN A 63 -0.01 -15.55 21.27
C GLN A 63 -1.33 -15.60 20.48
N HIS A 64 -1.82 -14.47 20.00
CA HIS A 64 -3.12 -14.31 19.36
C HIS A 64 -3.05 -14.07 17.85
N ASN A 65 -1.85 -14.20 17.27
CA ASN A 65 -1.48 -13.76 15.93
C ASN A 65 -1.59 -12.24 15.72
N ALA A 66 -0.69 -11.71 14.88
CA ALA A 66 -0.82 -10.36 14.34
C ALA A 66 -1.99 -10.27 13.34
N ILE A 67 -2.46 -9.05 13.07
CA ILE A 67 -3.35 -8.82 11.93
C ILE A 67 -2.53 -9.02 10.65
N HIS A 68 -3.05 -9.79 9.69
CA HIS A 68 -2.42 -9.99 8.39
C HIS A 68 -3.13 -9.17 7.31
N LEU A 69 -2.41 -8.29 6.64
CA LEU A 69 -2.91 -7.53 5.49
C LEU A 69 -2.28 -8.10 4.21
N PHE A 70 -3.11 -8.68 3.36
CA PHE A 70 -2.75 -9.18 2.04
C PHE A 70 -3.28 -8.24 0.97
N VAL A 71 -2.40 -7.78 0.09
CA VAL A 71 -2.74 -6.82 -0.96
C VAL A 71 -2.25 -7.37 -2.29
N ILE A 72 -3.18 -7.58 -3.21
CA ILE A 72 -2.92 -7.90 -4.60
C ILE A 72 -3.21 -6.64 -5.43
N THR A 73 -2.17 -6.07 -6.03
CA THR A 73 -2.30 -4.86 -6.87
C THR A 73 -1.32 -4.91 -8.04
N ASN A 74 -1.58 -4.08 -9.05
CA ASN A 74 -0.76 -4.05 -10.26
C ASN A 74 0.68 -3.66 -9.93
N ASP A 75 1.61 -4.29 -10.63
CA ASP A 75 3.01 -3.86 -10.61
C ASP A 75 3.10 -2.45 -11.22
N THR A 76 3.78 -1.55 -10.53
CA THR A 76 3.95 -0.16 -10.96
C THR A 76 5.30 0.00 -11.68
N ASN A 77 5.50 -0.75 -12.77
CA ASN A 77 6.63 -0.52 -13.68
C ASN A 77 6.38 0.65 -14.65
N ASP A 78 5.13 1.08 -14.80
CA ASP A 78 4.72 2.14 -15.72
C ASP A 78 5.00 3.55 -15.15
N GLY A 79 6.27 3.95 -15.15
CA GLY A 79 6.69 5.34 -15.01
C GLY A 79 6.36 6.04 -13.68
N ILE A 80 6.97 7.21 -13.49
CA ILE A 80 6.78 8.03 -12.28
C ILE A 80 5.67 9.03 -12.55
N GLY A 81 4.43 8.66 -12.26
CA GLY A 81 3.27 9.54 -12.27
C GLY A 81 2.78 9.91 -10.87
N MET A 82 1.86 10.87 -10.76
CA MET A 82 1.18 11.23 -9.50
C MET A 82 0.50 10.02 -8.84
N GLY A 83 0.00 9.08 -9.64
CA GLY A 83 -0.58 7.82 -9.16
C GLY A 83 0.44 6.96 -8.41
N THR A 84 1.65 6.81 -8.96
CA THR A 84 2.74 6.02 -8.39
C THR A 84 3.22 6.60 -7.06
N LEU A 85 3.25 7.94 -6.93
CA LEU A 85 3.58 8.61 -5.67
C LEU A 85 2.59 8.25 -4.55
N LYS A 86 1.28 8.32 -4.83
CA LYS A 86 0.25 7.99 -3.83
C LYS A 86 0.24 6.51 -3.45
N THR A 87 0.54 5.62 -4.40
CA THR A 87 0.75 4.20 -4.10
C THR A 87 1.95 4.02 -3.18
N GLN A 88 3.08 4.66 -3.48
CA GLN A 88 4.27 4.59 -2.63
C GLN A 88 4.00 5.13 -1.23
N GLU A 89 3.32 6.28 -1.10
CA GLU A 89 2.96 6.86 0.21
C GLU A 89 2.14 5.87 1.04
N MET A 90 1.15 5.21 0.43
CA MET A 90 0.31 4.21 1.12
C MET A 90 1.14 2.99 1.55
N LEU A 91 2.01 2.48 0.68
CA LEU A 91 2.88 1.35 0.99
C LEU A 91 3.88 1.70 2.10
N ALA A 92 4.48 2.89 2.04
CA ALA A 92 5.41 3.37 3.06
C ALA A 92 4.75 3.49 4.44
N GLN A 93 3.49 3.97 4.50
CA GLN A 93 2.74 3.98 5.76
C GLN A 93 2.60 2.57 6.34
N LEU A 94 2.43 1.56 5.49
CA LEU A 94 2.30 0.15 5.88
C LEU A 94 3.66 -0.56 6.10
N GLY A 95 4.76 0.20 6.18
CA GLY A 95 6.10 -0.37 6.36
C GLY A 95 6.66 -1.03 5.10
N ARG A 96 6.00 -0.88 3.95
CA ARG A 96 6.34 -1.53 2.68
C ARG A 96 6.95 -0.60 1.63
N ALA A 97 7.76 0.36 2.06
CA ALA A 97 8.45 1.28 1.16
C ALA A 97 9.44 0.57 0.20
N ASP A 98 9.84 -0.66 0.53
CA ASP A 98 10.68 -1.57 -0.24
C ASP A 98 10.05 -2.04 -1.56
N VAL A 99 8.72 -2.02 -1.67
CA VAL A 99 7.99 -2.51 -2.85
C VAL A 99 8.27 -1.63 -4.08
N ILE A 100 8.42 -0.31 -3.90
CA ILE A 100 8.75 0.63 -4.99
C ILE A 100 10.00 1.44 -4.61
N PRO A 101 11.19 0.79 -4.56
CA PRO A 101 12.37 1.38 -3.94
C PRO A 101 12.91 2.57 -4.74
N GLY A 102 12.72 2.57 -6.07
CA GLY A 102 13.07 3.70 -6.94
C GLY A 102 12.32 4.98 -6.58
N VAL A 103 11.00 4.89 -6.39
CA VAL A 103 10.19 6.05 -5.98
C VAL A 103 10.52 6.47 -4.56
N THR A 104 10.75 5.52 -3.65
CA THR A 104 11.19 5.83 -2.27
C THR A 104 12.49 6.63 -2.25
N ARG A 105 13.50 6.25 -3.05
CA ARG A 105 14.76 7.00 -3.17
C ARG A 105 14.54 8.40 -3.72
N LEU A 106 13.71 8.54 -4.76
CA LEU A 106 13.40 9.85 -5.34
C LEU A 106 12.71 10.78 -4.33
N LEU A 107 11.80 10.26 -3.50
CA LEU A 107 11.17 11.03 -2.44
C LEU A 107 12.19 11.46 -1.38
N ARG A 108 13.12 10.58 -0.98
CA ARG A 108 14.23 10.95 -0.09
C ARG A 108 15.10 12.07 -0.68
N ILE A 109 15.43 11.99 -1.96
CA ILE A 109 16.20 13.05 -2.65
C ILE A 109 15.44 14.37 -2.68
N LYS A 110 14.12 14.33 -2.97
CA LYS A 110 13.27 15.53 -2.90
C LYS A 110 13.26 16.14 -1.50
N GLN A 111 13.15 15.31 -0.46
CA GLN A 111 13.19 15.76 0.93
C GLN A 111 14.53 16.37 1.30
N ILE A 112 15.64 15.73 0.94
CA ILE A 112 17.01 16.28 1.14
C ILE A 112 17.16 17.66 0.50
N ARG A 113 16.61 17.85 -0.71
CA ARG A 113 16.64 19.15 -1.39
C ARG A 113 15.75 20.19 -0.73
N ALA A 114 14.60 19.78 -0.19
CA ALA A 114 13.70 20.67 0.54
C ALA A 114 14.30 21.12 1.88
N ASP A 115 15.00 20.22 2.58
CA ASP A 115 15.66 20.47 3.87
C ASP A 115 17.07 21.06 3.70
N ALA A 116 17.49 21.37 2.47
CA ALA A 116 18.80 21.92 2.21
C ALA A 116 18.93 23.33 2.78
N PRO A 117 20.07 23.68 3.42
CA PRO A 117 20.31 25.06 3.84
C PRO A 117 20.33 25.99 2.61
N PRO A 118 20.03 27.30 2.79
CA PRO A 118 20.04 28.26 1.70
C PRO A 118 21.33 28.20 0.88
N LYS A 119 21.17 28.16 -0.45
CA LYS A 119 22.31 28.09 -1.36
C LYS A 119 23.16 29.37 -1.23
N PRO A 120 24.47 29.27 -0.92
CA PRO A 120 25.36 30.43 -0.90
C PRO A 120 25.38 31.15 -2.25
N GLN A 121 25.44 32.48 -2.23
CA GLN A 121 25.51 33.32 -3.41
C GLN A 121 26.78 34.20 -3.32
N PRO A 122 27.82 33.92 -4.12
CA PRO A 122 28.99 34.79 -4.21
C PRO A 122 28.60 36.17 -4.76
N GLU A 123 29.10 37.25 -4.15
CA GLU A 123 28.72 38.62 -4.55
C GLU A 123 29.39 39.07 -5.86
N THR A 124 30.60 38.57 -6.12
CA THR A 124 31.40 38.89 -7.32
C THR A 124 32.19 37.67 -7.80
N ALA A 125 32.71 37.72 -9.03
CA ALA A 125 33.56 36.66 -9.58
C ALA A 125 34.89 36.45 -8.81
N ASN A 126 35.32 37.43 -8.01
CA ASN A 126 36.55 37.38 -7.21
C ASN A 126 36.30 37.08 -5.72
N ASP A 127 35.05 36.82 -5.33
CA ASP A 127 34.71 36.42 -3.95
C ASP A 127 35.11 34.96 -3.72
N HIS A 128 36.40 34.75 -3.47
CA HIS A 128 36.96 33.41 -3.20
C HIS A 128 36.33 32.74 -1.98
N ALA A 129 35.92 33.51 -0.98
CA ALA A 129 35.30 32.97 0.23
C ALA A 129 33.86 32.49 -0.04
N GLY A 130 33.07 33.27 -0.79
CA GLY A 130 31.74 32.88 -1.24
C GLY A 130 31.77 31.71 -2.21
N GLN A 131 32.72 31.69 -3.15
CA GLN A 131 32.90 30.57 -4.08
C GLN A 131 33.22 29.27 -3.34
N ARG A 132 34.13 29.30 -2.35
CA ARG A 132 34.46 28.12 -1.54
C ARG A 132 33.24 27.58 -0.79
N LYS A 133 32.43 28.45 -0.19
CA LYS A 133 31.19 28.06 0.49
C LYS A 133 30.17 27.44 -0.48
N LEU A 134 30.06 27.98 -1.69
CA LEU A 134 29.19 27.42 -2.73
C LEU A 134 29.65 26.03 -3.15
N ASP A 135 30.96 25.83 -3.36
CA ASP A 135 31.53 24.53 -3.74
C ASP A 135 31.36 23.49 -2.62
N GLU A 136 31.63 23.86 -1.36
CA GLU A 136 31.37 23.03 -0.18
C GLU A 136 29.89 22.64 -0.07
N TRP A 137 28.98 23.59 -0.27
CA TRP A 137 27.54 23.34 -0.27
C TRP A 137 27.14 22.36 -1.38
N GLN A 138 27.66 22.56 -2.60
CA GLN A 138 27.35 21.68 -3.75
C GLN A 138 27.89 20.26 -3.54
N ALA A 139 29.12 20.13 -3.02
CA ALA A 139 29.71 18.84 -2.70
C ALA A 139 28.87 18.09 -1.65
N GLU A 140 28.42 18.79 -0.61
CA GLU A 140 27.59 18.19 0.45
C GLU A 140 26.20 17.80 -0.06
N GLN A 141 25.52 18.64 -0.84
CA GLN A 141 24.23 18.28 -1.45
C GLN A 141 24.38 17.10 -2.44
N GLY A 142 25.47 17.09 -3.22
CA GLY A 142 25.81 16.02 -4.14
C GLY A 142 26.07 14.70 -3.42
N ARG A 143 26.81 14.73 -2.31
CA ARG A 143 27.06 13.56 -1.45
C ARG A 143 25.76 13.00 -0.89
N LYS A 144 24.92 13.83 -0.26
CA LYS A 144 23.62 13.40 0.29
C LYS A 144 22.70 12.82 -0.77
N THR A 145 22.67 13.41 -1.97
CA THR A 145 21.86 12.90 -3.09
C THR A 145 22.34 11.51 -3.52
N ARG A 146 23.66 11.32 -3.72
CA ARG A 146 24.24 10.01 -4.10
C ARG A 146 24.02 8.94 -3.02
N GLU A 147 24.13 9.32 -1.75
CA GLU A 147 23.83 8.43 -0.63
C GLU A 147 22.36 7.97 -0.65
N ALA A 148 21.43 8.88 -0.92
CA ALA A 148 20.02 8.54 -1.06
C ALA A 148 19.73 7.66 -2.28
N GLU A 149 20.34 7.95 -3.43
CA GLU A 149 20.23 7.16 -4.67
C GLU A 149 20.70 5.72 -4.47
N ASN A 150 21.83 5.54 -3.78
CA ASN A 150 22.42 4.22 -3.53
C ASN A 150 21.87 3.54 -2.27
N SER A 151 20.99 4.20 -1.51
CA SER A 151 20.46 3.63 -0.27
C SER A 151 19.62 2.38 -0.53
N THR A 152 19.81 1.38 0.31
CA THR A 152 18.92 0.22 0.38
C THR A 152 17.61 0.64 1.04
N VAL A 153 16.48 0.23 0.46
CA VAL A 153 15.16 0.41 1.04
C VAL A 153 14.71 -0.95 1.56
N GLN A 154 14.46 -1.04 2.86
CA GLN A 154 14.04 -2.25 3.53
C GLN A 154 12.61 -2.09 4.03
N ALA A 155 11.89 -3.22 4.11
CA ALA A 155 10.61 -3.28 4.79
C ALA A 155 10.82 -2.94 6.27
N GLN A 156 9.85 -2.24 6.85
CA GLN A 156 9.82 -1.87 8.26
C GLN A 156 8.68 -2.64 8.92
N GLU A 157 8.93 -3.15 10.11
CA GLU A 157 7.88 -3.80 10.89
C GLU A 157 6.87 -2.78 11.40
N VAL A 158 5.59 -3.14 11.32
CA VAL A 158 4.50 -2.39 11.93
C VAL A 158 4.02 -3.23 13.13
N PRO A 159 4.07 -2.71 14.36
CA PRO A 159 3.63 -3.45 15.54
C PRO A 159 2.20 -3.99 15.39
N GLY A 160 2.03 -5.30 15.64
CA GLY A 160 0.73 -5.97 15.55
C GLY A 160 0.18 -6.17 14.13
N LEU A 161 0.93 -5.81 13.07
CA LEU A 161 0.50 -5.89 11.67
C LEU A 161 1.58 -6.52 10.79
N LYS A 162 1.21 -7.56 10.03
CA LYS A 162 2.04 -8.19 8.99
C LYS A 162 1.45 -7.86 7.62
N VAL A 163 2.27 -7.33 6.71
CA VAL A 163 1.81 -6.82 5.41
C VAL A 163 2.47 -7.57 4.25
N HIS A 164 1.66 -8.23 3.44
CA HIS A 164 2.05 -8.95 2.23
C HIS A 164 1.48 -8.21 1.00
N VAL A 165 2.35 -7.75 0.11
CA VAL A 165 1.95 -7.02 -1.11
C VAL A 165 2.52 -7.76 -2.30
N CYS A 166 1.65 -8.17 -3.23
CA CYS A 166 2.01 -8.93 -4.41
C CYS A 166 1.34 -8.37 -5.67
N SER A 167 1.99 -8.68 -6.79
CA SER A 167 1.41 -8.59 -8.13
C SER A 167 1.30 -10.00 -8.71
N LEU A 168 0.44 -10.17 -9.70
CA LEU A 168 0.22 -11.46 -10.34
C LEU A 168 0.94 -11.53 -11.67
N VAL A 169 1.43 -12.72 -12.02
CA VAL A 169 2.08 -13.00 -13.31
C VAL A 169 1.46 -14.25 -13.93
N ALA A 170 1.49 -14.35 -15.25
CA ALA A 170 0.94 -15.48 -15.97
C ALA A 170 1.79 -16.74 -15.72
N PRO A 171 1.19 -17.89 -15.37
CA PRO A 171 1.92 -19.10 -15.02
C PRO A 171 2.68 -19.71 -16.20
N ASP A 172 2.30 -19.34 -17.43
CA ASP A 172 2.88 -19.75 -18.71
C ASP A 172 3.86 -18.72 -19.29
N SER A 173 4.36 -17.80 -18.45
CA SER A 173 5.44 -16.89 -18.84
C SER A 173 6.64 -17.70 -19.37
N PRO A 174 7.13 -17.43 -20.60
CA PRO A 174 8.18 -18.24 -21.20
C PRO A 174 9.47 -18.22 -20.39
N GLU A 175 10.13 -19.36 -20.27
CA GLU A 175 11.44 -19.45 -19.59
C GLU A 175 12.46 -18.50 -20.23
N GLY A 176 13.20 -17.77 -19.41
CA GLY A 176 14.20 -16.79 -19.86
C GLY A 176 13.61 -15.48 -20.40
N GLN A 177 12.28 -15.31 -20.43
CA GLN A 177 11.63 -14.03 -20.74
C GLN A 177 11.20 -13.30 -19.46
N PRO A 178 11.01 -11.97 -19.49
CA PRO A 178 10.36 -11.26 -18.40
C PRO A 178 8.99 -11.86 -18.09
N TRP A 179 8.64 -11.92 -16.81
CA TRP A 179 7.31 -12.34 -16.38
C TRP A 179 6.23 -11.50 -17.04
N MET A 180 5.17 -12.14 -17.54
CA MET A 180 4.02 -11.44 -18.10
C MET A 180 3.06 -11.06 -16.96
N PRO A 181 2.86 -9.76 -16.66
CA PRO A 181 2.00 -9.35 -15.56
C PRO A 181 0.52 -9.63 -15.89
N VAL A 182 -0.23 -10.09 -14.90
CA VAL A 182 -1.69 -10.18 -14.97
C VAL A 182 -2.27 -8.88 -14.44
N TYR A 183 -3.03 -8.20 -15.28
CA TYR A 183 -3.64 -6.92 -14.92
C TYR A 183 -4.81 -7.12 -13.94
N ILE A 184 -4.64 -6.62 -12.72
CA ILE A 184 -5.63 -6.68 -11.65
C ILE A 184 -6.61 -5.53 -11.85
N HIS A 185 -7.83 -5.86 -12.29
CA HIS A 185 -8.93 -4.91 -12.40
C HIS A 185 -9.99 -5.07 -11.29
N SER A 186 -9.79 -6.01 -10.37
CA SER A 186 -10.64 -6.22 -9.19
C SER A 186 -10.76 -4.96 -8.33
N LYS A 187 -11.86 -4.87 -7.56
CA LYS A 187 -12.03 -3.97 -6.41
C LYS A 187 -12.73 -4.74 -5.31
N LEU A 188 -11.99 -5.60 -4.65
CA LEU A 188 -12.45 -6.58 -3.68
C LEU A 188 -11.74 -6.37 -2.34
N MET A 189 -12.49 -6.49 -1.25
CA MET A 189 -11.94 -6.67 0.08
C MET A 189 -12.71 -7.75 0.84
N ILE A 190 -11.98 -8.64 1.51
CA ILE A 190 -12.49 -9.68 2.40
C ILE A 190 -11.87 -9.46 3.78
N VAL A 191 -12.69 -9.57 4.84
CA VAL A 191 -12.24 -9.45 6.24
C VAL A 191 -12.68 -10.69 7.00
N ASP A 192 -11.70 -11.38 7.59
CA ASP A 192 -11.86 -12.52 8.50
C ASP A 192 -12.78 -13.65 8.02
N ASP A 193 -12.90 -13.86 6.70
CA ASP A 193 -13.85 -14.82 6.12
C ASP A 193 -15.33 -14.57 6.50
N VAL A 194 -15.68 -13.39 7.03
CA VAL A 194 -17.04 -13.04 7.45
C VAL A 194 -17.63 -11.99 6.52
N PHE A 195 -16.86 -10.93 6.25
CA PHE A 195 -17.30 -9.78 5.49
C PHE A 195 -16.62 -9.72 4.13
N THR A 196 -17.38 -9.40 3.08
CA THR A 196 -16.86 -9.14 1.74
C THR A 196 -17.51 -7.88 1.16
N THR A 197 -16.73 -7.03 0.51
CA THR A 197 -17.22 -5.95 -0.37
C THR A 197 -16.57 -6.06 -1.74
N HIS A 198 -17.35 -5.89 -2.80
CA HIS A 198 -16.84 -5.78 -4.15
C HIS A 198 -17.65 -4.79 -4.98
N GLY A 199 -17.05 -4.23 -6.02
CA GLY A 199 -17.75 -3.31 -6.90
C GLY A 199 -16.81 -2.59 -7.85
N SER A 200 -17.07 -1.30 -8.10
CA SER A 200 -16.28 -0.47 -9.01
C SER A 200 -15.23 0.41 -8.31
N ALA A 201 -15.39 0.67 -7.00
CA ALA A 201 -14.58 1.65 -6.28
C ALA A 201 -13.13 1.20 -6.05
N ASN A 202 -12.19 1.92 -6.67
CA ASN A 202 -10.77 1.73 -6.43
C ASN A 202 -10.36 2.26 -5.06
N LEU A 203 -9.26 1.75 -4.47
CA LEU A 203 -8.70 2.34 -3.25
C LEU A 203 -7.88 3.60 -3.59
N ASN A 204 -8.59 4.67 -3.95
CA ASN A 204 -8.04 6.01 -4.15
C ASN A 204 -9.09 7.09 -3.80
N THR A 205 -8.65 8.33 -3.59
CA THR A 205 -9.56 9.44 -3.23
C THR A 205 -10.65 9.70 -4.26
N ARG A 206 -10.40 9.45 -5.56
CA ARG A 206 -11.41 9.68 -6.60
C ARG A 206 -12.63 8.77 -6.40
N SER A 207 -12.42 7.46 -6.27
CA SER A 207 -13.52 6.51 -6.07
C SER A 207 -14.19 6.65 -4.70
N MET A 208 -13.45 7.13 -3.68
CA MET A 208 -14.03 7.32 -2.34
C MET A 208 -14.88 8.59 -2.23
N MET A 209 -14.56 9.65 -2.99
CA MET A 209 -15.12 10.99 -2.74
C MET A 209 -15.60 11.75 -3.99
N VAL A 210 -15.29 11.32 -5.21
CA VAL A 210 -15.50 12.13 -6.42
C VAL A 210 -16.28 11.39 -7.50
N ASP A 211 -15.72 10.28 -7.99
CA ASP A 211 -16.31 9.51 -9.08
C ASP A 211 -17.58 8.80 -8.58
N SER A 212 -18.54 8.61 -9.48
CA SER A 212 -19.74 7.81 -9.18
C SER A 212 -19.36 6.33 -9.14
N GLU A 213 -19.51 5.69 -7.99
CA GLU A 213 -19.12 4.31 -7.77
C GLU A 213 -20.25 3.51 -7.12
N LEU A 214 -20.27 2.19 -7.34
CA LEU A 214 -21.21 1.28 -6.72
C LEU A 214 -20.47 0.04 -6.20
N ASN A 215 -20.72 -0.30 -4.94
CA ASN A 215 -20.30 -1.55 -4.32
C ASN A 215 -21.51 -2.31 -3.77
N ILE A 216 -21.34 -3.62 -3.62
CA ILE A 216 -22.18 -4.47 -2.81
C ILE A 216 -21.30 -5.07 -1.69
N CYS A 217 -21.83 -5.10 -0.48
CA CYS A 217 -21.20 -5.82 0.62
C CYS A 217 -22.14 -6.83 1.23
N HIS A 218 -21.57 -7.84 1.88
CA HIS A 218 -22.33 -8.80 2.63
C HIS A 218 -21.53 -9.45 3.77
N GLU A 219 -22.26 -10.00 4.73
CA GLU A 219 -21.74 -10.73 5.89
C GLU A 219 -22.21 -12.18 5.82
N HIS A 220 -21.58 -12.97 4.94
CA HIS A 220 -21.96 -14.36 4.69
C HIS A 220 -20.71 -15.24 4.60
N PRO A 221 -20.32 -15.91 5.71
CA PRO A 221 -19.13 -16.74 5.74
C PRO A 221 -19.13 -17.88 4.71
N ALA A 222 -20.30 -18.43 4.41
CA ALA A 222 -20.49 -19.45 3.38
C ALA A 222 -20.13 -18.97 1.96
N PHE A 223 -19.98 -17.67 1.74
CA PHE A 223 -19.47 -17.08 0.50
C PHE A 223 -18.05 -16.54 0.67
N SER A 224 -17.80 -15.75 1.71
CA SER A 224 -16.51 -15.08 1.95
C SER A 224 -15.35 -16.09 2.05
N ARG A 225 -15.52 -17.19 2.81
CA ARG A 225 -14.48 -18.21 2.98
C ARG A 225 -14.16 -18.95 1.68
N PRO A 226 -15.13 -19.58 0.97
CA PRO A 226 -14.82 -20.26 -0.29
C PRO A 226 -14.24 -19.35 -1.36
N LEU A 227 -14.68 -18.09 -1.43
CA LEU A 227 -14.10 -17.10 -2.34
C LEU A 227 -12.62 -16.88 -2.02
N ARG A 228 -12.30 -16.63 -0.76
CA ARG A 228 -10.92 -16.39 -0.31
C ARG A 228 -10.04 -17.62 -0.49
N GLN A 229 -10.51 -18.84 -0.18
CA GLN A 229 -9.80 -20.10 -0.45
C GLN A 229 -9.49 -20.26 -1.95
N ARG A 230 -10.48 -19.97 -2.81
CA ARG A 230 -10.31 -20.05 -4.26
C ARG A 230 -9.28 -19.05 -4.77
N LEU A 231 -9.37 -17.79 -4.35
CA LEU A 231 -8.43 -16.73 -4.77
C LEU A 231 -7.01 -17.05 -4.30
N TRP A 232 -6.82 -17.36 -3.01
CA TRP A 232 -5.52 -17.75 -2.47
C TRP A 232 -4.97 -18.98 -3.20
N GLY A 233 -5.81 -19.99 -3.45
CA GLY A 233 -5.41 -21.18 -4.18
C GLY A 233 -4.96 -20.91 -5.62
N MET A 234 -5.62 -19.99 -6.34
CA MET A 234 -5.19 -19.59 -7.68
C MET A 234 -3.85 -18.83 -7.65
N HIS A 235 -3.68 -17.92 -6.69
CA HIS A 235 -2.52 -17.03 -6.66
C HIS A 235 -1.25 -17.68 -6.10
N THR A 236 -1.40 -18.73 -5.30
CA THR A 236 -0.28 -19.38 -4.59
C THR A 236 -0.04 -20.82 -5.03
N ASN A 237 -0.59 -21.23 -6.19
CA ASN A 237 -0.55 -22.63 -6.63
C ASN A 237 -1.01 -23.61 -5.53
N ARG A 238 -2.13 -23.28 -4.87
CA ARG A 238 -2.77 -24.00 -3.75
C ARG A 238 -1.99 -24.06 -2.44
N MET A 239 -0.79 -23.49 -2.35
CA MET A 239 0.02 -23.54 -1.12
C MET A 239 -0.58 -22.69 0.02
N GLY A 240 -1.24 -21.59 -0.33
CA GLY A 240 -1.85 -20.66 0.62
C GLY A 240 -3.36 -20.84 0.82
N ALA A 241 -4.01 -21.83 0.22
CA ALA A 241 -5.49 -21.93 0.20
C ALA A 241 -6.15 -22.24 1.56
N GLN A 242 -5.37 -22.61 2.57
CA GLN A 242 -5.82 -22.97 3.91
C GLN A 242 -6.33 -21.75 4.72
N ASP A 243 -6.85 -21.97 5.92
CA ASP A 243 -7.63 -20.97 6.68
C ASP A 243 -6.80 -20.13 7.69
N GLU A 244 -5.60 -20.57 8.06
CA GLU A 244 -4.67 -19.89 8.98
C GLU A 244 -3.87 -18.78 8.27
N PRO A 245 -4.10 -17.49 8.56
CA PRO A 245 -3.43 -16.41 7.84
C PRO A 245 -1.91 -16.44 7.97
N GLU A 246 -1.37 -16.90 9.10
CA GLU A 246 0.08 -16.98 9.31
C GLU A 246 0.76 -17.97 8.35
N LEU A 247 0.11 -19.10 8.06
CA LEU A 247 0.62 -20.09 7.10
C LEU A 247 0.46 -19.58 5.67
N ALA A 248 -0.67 -18.93 5.35
CA ALA A 248 -0.88 -18.33 4.03
C ALA A 248 0.09 -17.19 3.74
N PHE A 249 0.54 -16.47 4.76
CA PHE A 249 1.55 -15.42 4.65
C PHE A 249 2.93 -15.92 4.22
N LYS A 250 3.20 -17.21 4.42
CA LYS A 250 4.47 -17.88 4.09
C LYS A 250 4.41 -18.61 2.73
N ALA A 251 3.25 -18.67 2.10
CA ALA A 251 3.01 -19.29 0.79
C ALA A 251 3.39 -18.36 -0.37
#